data_AF-A0A937L3P4-F1
#
_entry.id   AF-A0A937L3P4-F1
#
_cell.length_a   1.000
_cell.length_b   1.000
_cell.length_c   1.000
_cell.angle_alpha   90.00
_cell.angle_beta   90.00
_cell.angle_gamma   90.00
#
_symmetry.space_group_name_H-M   'P 1'
#
loop_
_entity.id
_entity.type
_entity.pdbx_description
1 polymer ?
#
loop_
_entity_poly.entity_id
_entity_poly.type
_entity_poly.pdbx_seq_one_letter_code
_entity_poly.pdbx_strand_id
1 'polypeptide(L)'
;LLLNTALTVRANSPGSHQHIGWQEVTDQIIKIVVEQPEPTVFMLWGAHAQKKAALVKGAQNQVLSAPHPSPLSAYRGFFSCRHFSKANEWLVTHHESAIDWTCAC
;
A
#
# COMPACT_ATOMS: atom_id res chain seq x y z
N LEU A 1 8.11 -1.16 2.59
CA LEU A 1 8.06 -1.65 1.19
C LEU A 1 7.21 -0.69 0.34
N LEU A 2 7.68 -0.25 -0.82
CA LEU A 2 6.89 0.50 -1.81
C LEU A 2 6.66 -0.40 -3.04
N LEU A 3 5.46 -0.97 -3.17
CA LEU A 3 5.15 -1.98 -4.18
C LEU A 3 4.04 -1.52 -5.12
N ASN A 4 4.33 -1.46 -6.41
CA ASN A 4 3.31 -1.24 -7.44
C ASN A 4 2.59 -2.56 -7.79
N THR A 5 1.36 -2.46 -8.29
CA THR A 5 0.59 -3.63 -8.78
C THR A 5 1.10 -4.16 -10.12
N ALA A 6 1.82 -3.34 -10.88
CA ALA A 6 2.60 -3.72 -12.05
C ALA A 6 4.01 -3.12 -11.92
N LEU A 7 5.05 -3.92 -12.16
CA LEU A 7 6.43 -3.50 -11.89
C LEU A 7 7.13 -2.85 -13.10
N THR A 8 6.46 -2.80 -14.25
CA THR A 8 6.94 -2.11 -15.45
C THR A 8 5.81 -1.38 -16.13
N VAL A 9 6.16 -0.40 -16.98
CA VAL A 9 5.22 0.36 -17.81
C VAL A 9 5.96 0.83 -19.06
N ARG A 10 5.28 0.92 -20.21
CA ARG A 10 5.81 1.61 -21.38
C ARG A 10 5.77 3.13 -21.16
N ALA A 11 6.80 3.83 -21.64
CA ALA A 11 6.85 5.28 -21.59
C ALA A 11 5.56 5.90 -22.16
N ASN A 12 5.03 6.91 -21.47
CA ASN A 12 3.81 7.64 -21.83
C ASN A 12 2.54 6.78 -22.00
N SER A 13 2.51 5.55 -21.47
CA SER A 13 1.36 4.66 -21.59
C SER A 13 1.00 4.03 -20.24
N PRO A 14 0.31 4.78 -19.35
CA PRO A 14 -0.12 4.28 -18.04
C PRO A 14 -0.93 2.99 -18.17
N GLY A 15 -0.62 2.00 -17.32
CA GLY A 15 -1.32 0.71 -17.33
C GLY A 15 -0.99 -0.22 -18.51
N SER A 16 -0.04 0.15 -19.38
CA SER A 16 0.33 -0.66 -20.57
C SER A 16 0.73 -2.10 -20.28
N HIS A 17 1.24 -2.39 -19.08
CA HIS A 17 1.66 -3.72 -18.64
C HIS A 17 0.77 -4.30 -17.53
N GLN A 18 -0.48 -3.84 -17.41
CA GLN A 18 -1.38 -4.30 -16.33
C GLN A 18 -1.94 -5.73 -16.54
N HIS A 19 -1.65 -6.40 -17.66
CA HIS A 19 -2.19 -7.73 -17.98
C HIS A 19 -1.11 -8.71 -18.45
N ILE A 20 0.16 -8.46 -18.11
CA ILE A 20 1.31 -9.29 -18.55
C ILE A 20 1.89 -10.21 -17.46
N GLY A 21 1.16 -10.40 -16.35
CA GLY A 21 1.57 -11.35 -15.31
C GLY A 21 2.18 -10.74 -14.04
N TRP A 22 2.24 -9.41 -13.92
CA TRP A 22 2.79 -8.76 -12.72
C TRP A 22 1.90 -8.92 -11.48
N GLN A 23 0.61 -9.14 -11.69
CA GLN A 23 -0.38 -9.33 -10.64
C GLN A 23 -0.03 -10.56 -9.81
N GLU A 24 0.30 -11.67 -10.45
CA GLU A 24 0.68 -12.92 -9.81
C GLU A 24 1.92 -12.74 -8.94
N VAL A 25 2.95 -12.08 -9.47
CA VAL A 25 4.19 -11.81 -8.73
C VAL A 25 3.91 -10.94 -7.51
N THR A 26 3.20 -9.83 -7.70
CA THR A 26 2.93 -8.87 -6.62
C THR A 26 1.97 -9.43 -5.58
N ASP A 27 1.03 -10.30 -5.97
CA ASP A 27 0.14 -11.01 -5.06
C ASP A 27 0.89 -12.04 -4.21
N GLN A 28 1.86 -12.76 -4.78
CA GLN A 28 2.70 -13.68 -4.01
C GLN A 28 3.59 -12.93 -3.00
N ILE A 29 4.19 -11.80 -3.39
CA ILE A 29 4.93 -10.94 -2.46
C ILE A 29 4.03 -10.50 -1.29
N ILE A 30 2.81 -10.06 -1.58
CA ILE A 30 1.85 -9.66 -0.54
C ILE A 30 1.54 -10.82 0.39
N LYS A 31 1.27 -12.02 -0.14
CA LYS A 31 0.99 -13.21 0.68
C LYS A 31 2.14 -13.53 1.63
N ILE A 32 3.37 -13.52 1.13
CA ILE A 32 4.57 -13.77 1.94
C ILE A 32 4.68 -12.75 3.08
N VAL A 33 4.44 -11.47 2.81
CA VAL A 33 4.44 -10.43 3.86
C VAL A 33 3.29 -10.60 4.85
N VAL A 34 2.13 -11.10 4.42
CA VAL A 34 0.97 -11.31 5.30
C VAL A 34 1.15 -12.51 6.22
N GLU A 35 1.89 -13.52 5.78
CA GLU A 35 2.20 -14.73 6.57
C GLU A 35 3.30 -14.49 7.60
N GLN A 36 3.99 -13.35 7.52
CA GLN A 36 5.02 -12.97 8.48
C GLN A 36 4.40 -12.64 9.85
N PRO A 37 5.04 -13.04 10.95
CA PRO A 37 4.55 -12.75 12.29
C PRO A 37 4.65 -11.27 12.68
N GLU A 38 5.41 -10.46 11.93
CA GLU A 38 5.64 -9.05 12.20
C GLU A 38 4.39 -8.18 11.97
N PRO A 39 4.00 -7.31 12.94
CA PRO A 39 2.92 -6.36 12.77
C PRO A 39 3.12 -5.47 11.54
N THR A 40 2.20 -5.54 10.58
CA THR A 40 2.37 -4.87 9.28
C THR A 40 1.22 -3.93 8.92
N VAL A 41 1.55 -2.70 8.51
CA VAL A 41 0.58 -1.73 7.98
C VAL A 41 0.56 -1.77 6.45
N PHE A 42 -0.62 -2.03 5.87
CA PHE A 42 -0.88 -1.99 4.43
C PHE A 42 -1.64 -0.72 4.05
N MET A 43 -1.00 0.18 3.29
CA MET A 43 -1.63 1.37 2.73
C MET A 43 -2.12 1.11 1.30
N LEU A 44 -3.43 1.02 1.11
CA LEU A 44 -4.07 0.73 -0.17
C LEU A 44 -4.64 2.03 -0.79
N TRP A 45 -3.87 2.64 -1.69
CA TRP A 45 -4.26 3.87 -2.37
C TRP A 45 -4.81 3.63 -3.77
N GLY A 46 -6.09 3.93 -3.97
CA GLY A 46 -6.80 3.75 -5.24
C GLY A 46 -7.41 2.36 -5.44
N ALA A 47 -8.31 2.27 -6.43
CA ALA A 47 -9.15 1.09 -6.63
C ALA A 47 -8.35 -0.20 -6.89
N HIS A 48 -7.27 -0.13 -7.66
CA HIS A 48 -6.44 -1.30 -7.95
C HIS A 48 -5.77 -1.88 -6.70
N ALA A 49 -5.25 -1.03 -5.82
CA ALA A 49 -4.69 -1.47 -4.54
C ALA A 49 -5.77 -2.01 -3.61
N GLN A 50 -6.93 -1.34 -3.53
CA GLN A 50 -8.05 -1.75 -2.69
C GLN A 50 -8.65 -3.11 -3.09
N LYS A 51 -8.59 -3.50 -4.37
CA LYS A 51 -8.97 -4.87 -4.81
C LYS A 51 -8.13 -5.95 -4.13
N LYS A 52 -6.90 -5.64 -3.70
CA LYS A 52 -6.03 -6.55 -2.96
C LYS A 52 -6.34 -6.61 -1.46
N ALA A 53 -7.36 -5.89 -0.97
CA ALA A 53 -7.74 -5.88 0.45
C ALA A 53 -7.99 -7.28 1.01
N ALA A 54 -8.51 -8.20 0.22
CA ALA A 54 -8.73 -9.59 0.64
C ALA A 54 -7.42 -10.35 0.91
N LEU A 55 -6.34 -10.01 0.22
CA LEU A 55 -5.02 -10.66 0.37
C LEU A 55 -4.27 -10.19 1.61
N VAL A 56 -4.55 -8.97 2.09
CA VAL A 56 -3.80 -8.32 3.19
C VAL A 56 -4.45 -8.47 4.56
N LYS A 57 -5.61 -9.13 4.65
CA LYS A 57 -6.28 -9.38 5.93
C LYS A 57 -5.47 -10.37 6.76
N GLY A 58 -5.16 -9.98 7.99
CA GLY A 58 -4.46 -10.82 8.97
C GLY A 58 -4.68 -10.27 10.37
N ALA A 59 -4.54 -11.12 11.39
CA ALA A 59 -4.75 -10.72 12.78
C ALA A 59 -3.75 -9.64 13.25
N GLN A 60 -2.56 -9.65 12.66
CA GLN A 60 -1.47 -8.71 12.98
C GLN A 60 -1.30 -7.63 11.90
N ASN A 61 -2.33 -7.39 11.08
CA ASN A 61 -2.23 -6.43 9.97
C ASN A 61 -3.21 -5.27 10.12
N GLN A 62 -2.74 -4.06 9.87
CA GLN A 62 -3.59 -2.88 9.72
C GLN A 62 -3.75 -2.51 8.26
N VAL A 63 -5.00 -2.39 7.80
CA VAL A 63 -5.30 -1.91 6.45
C VAL A 63 -5.76 -0.46 6.52
N LEU A 64 -5.11 0.42 5.76
CA LEU A 64 -5.47 1.83 5.60
C LEU A 64 -5.81 2.08 4.12
N SER A 65 -7.06 2.43 3.82
CA SER A 65 -7.52 2.64 2.45
C SER A 65 -7.90 4.10 2.20
N ALA A 66 -7.44 4.65 1.07
CA ALA A 66 -7.81 5.99 0.61
C ALA A 66 -7.84 6.05 -0.93
N PRO A 67 -8.43 7.10 -1.53
CA PRO A 67 -8.27 7.38 -2.95
C PRO A 67 -6.79 7.47 -3.36
N HIS A 68 -6.51 7.36 -4.66
CA HIS A 68 -5.15 7.47 -5.16
C HIS A 68 -4.62 8.92 -5.02
N PRO A 69 -3.32 9.13 -4.73
CA PRO A 69 -2.69 10.46 -4.63
C PRO A 69 -2.68 11.29 -5.92
N SER A 70 -3.06 10.70 -7.06
CA SER A 70 -3.14 11.42 -8.34
C SER A 70 -4.04 12.64 -8.23
N PRO A 71 -3.72 13.77 -8.89
CA PRO A 71 -4.57 14.96 -8.93
C PRO A 71 -6.03 14.66 -9.32
N LEU A 72 -6.28 13.62 -10.11
CA LEU A 72 -7.61 13.20 -10.55
C LEU A 72 -8.51 12.68 -9.41
N SER A 73 -7.93 12.27 -8.29
CA SER A 73 -8.67 11.64 -7.18
C SER A 73 -8.26 12.11 -5.79
N ALA A 74 -7.16 12.84 -5.63
CA ALA A 74 -6.60 13.17 -4.31
C ALA A 74 -7.56 14.01 -3.44
N TYR A 75 -8.29 14.94 -4.07
CA TYR A 75 -9.29 15.78 -3.40
C TYR A 75 -10.49 15.00 -2.86
N ARG A 76 -10.69 13.74 -3.28
CA ARG A 76 -11.78 12.88 -2.82
C ARG A 76 -11.52 12.23 -1.45
N GLY A 77 -10.42 12.58 -0.79
CA GLY A 77 -10.10 12.12 0.57
C GLY A 77 -8.67 11.65 0.82
N PHE A 78 -7.77 11.73 -0.19
CA PHE A 78 -6.35 11.40 0.04
C PHE A 78 -5.69 12.43 0.95
N PHE A 79 -5.89 13.74 0.71
CA PHE A 79 -5.22 14.80 1.48
C PHE A 79 -5.57 14.80 2.98
N SER A 80 -6.75 14.33 3.35
CA SER A 80 -7.20 14.26 4.74
C SER A 80 -7.04 12.87 5.37
N CYS A 81 -6.45 11.89 4.66
CA CYS A 81 -6.45 10.49 5.12
C CYS A 81 -5.59 10.26 6.37
N ARG A 82 -4.53 11.07 6.56
CA ARG A 82 -3.54 10.98 7.66
C ARG A 82 -2.90 9.58 7.80
N HIS A 83 -2.68 8.88 6.69
CA HIS A 83 -2.19 7.50 6.74
C HIS A 83 -0.82 7.36 7.42
N PHE A 84 0.10 8.31 7.22
CA PHE A 84 1.43 8.25 7.83
C PHE A 84 1.39 8.29 9.36
N SER A 85 0.62 9.21 9.95
CA SER A 85 0.48 9.29 11.41
C SER A 85 -0.29 8.09 11.95
N LYS A 86 -1.39 7.68 11.30
CA LYS A 86 -2.17 6.50 11.69
C LYS A 86 -1.34 5.21 11.65
N ALA A 87 -0.45 5.08 10.68
CA ALA A 87 0.45 3.94 10.59
C ALA A 87 1.43 3.91 11.77
N ASN A 88 2.06 5.05 12.08
CA ASN A 88 2.98 5.13 13.21
C ASN A 88 2.26 4.92 14.55
N GLU A 89 1.07 5.50 14.73
CA GLU A 89 0.23 5.27 15.91
C GLU A 89 -0.03 3.78 16.12
N TRP A 90 -0.44 3.07 15.05
CA TRP A 90 -0.70 1.64 15.11
C TRP A 90 0.58 0.80 15.34
N LEU A 91 1.69 1.14 14.69
CA LEU A 91 2.97 0.43 14.90
C LEU A 91 3.42 0.54 16.35
N VAL A 92 3.35 1.73 16.94
CA VAL A 92 3.73 1.97 18.34
C VAL A 92 2.84 1.18 19.30
N THR A 93 1.53 1.06 19.04
CA THR A 93 0.65 0.23 19.88
C THR A 93 0.93 -1.27 19.77
N HIS A 94 1.63 -1.70 18.71
CA HIS A 94 2.09 -3.07 18.49
C HIS A 94 3.57 -3.27 18.82
N HIS A 95 4.16 -2.35 19.60
CA HIS A 95 5.57 -2.39 20.03
C HIS A 95 6.60 -2.31 18.90
N GLU A 96 6.20 -1.82 17.72
CA GLU A 96 7.08 -1.54 16.61
C GLU A 96 7.59 -0.10 16.63
N SER A 97 8.76 0.12 16.01
CA SER A 97 9.31 1.46 15.87
C SER A 97 8.51 2.28 14.86
N ALA A 98 8.24 3.54 15.18
CA ALA A 98 7.62 4.46 14.24
C ALA A 98 8.53 4.69 13.02
N ILE A 99 7.93 4.81 11.84
CA ILE A 99 8.66 5.10 10.61
C ILE A 99 8.95 6.61 10.56
N ASP A 100 10.21 6.96 10.30
CA ASP A 100 10.57 8.33 9.93
C ASP A 100 10.14 8.57 8.48
N TRP A 101 9.12 9.42 8.32
CA TRP A 101 8.55 9.78 7.01
C TRP A 101 9.18 11.05 6.43
N THR A 102 10.08 11.69 7.14
CA THR A 102 10.78 12.87 6.62
C THR A 102 11.73 12.42 5.50
N CYS A 103 11.77 13.17 4.39
CA CYS A 103 12.82 12.94 3.42
C CYS A 103 14.14 13.40 4.04
N ALA A 104 15.18 12.57 3.96
CA ALA A 104 16.54 13.04 4.19
C ALA A 104 16.85 14.09 3.11
N CYS A 105 16.94 15.35 3.53
CA CYS A 105 17.40 16.47 2.72
C CYS A 105 18.92 16.42 2.57
#